data_AF-A0A9P4R032-F1
#
_entry.id   AF-A0A9P4R032-F1
#
_cell.length_a   1.000
_cell.length_b   1.000
_cell.length_c   1.000
_cell.angle_alpha   90.00
_cell.angle_beta   90.00
_cell.angle_gamma   90.00
#
_symmetry.space_group_name_H-M   'P 1'
#
loop_
_entity.id
_entity.type
_entity.pdbx_description
1 polymer ?
#
loop_
_entity_poly.entity_id
_entity_poly.type
_entity_poly.pdbx_seq_one_letter_code
_entity_poly.pdbx_strand_id
1 'polypeptide(L)'
;MTWAVHVYDNVKCGNEKAKIHYAQTPTALWDKIRPYTFGEQSELGKNESFLPWPLVKCISIAADVPLLENNVIWMDNPGMRDINESNNEAARWALNQCDAIVVVHKHERCAASAILRQQIREAIRRARPGIPAVLVPTHSEQVDINANIDFSNEFNDEEKTLLRFFNEQTEQLRSEQRGNRDRDAREFIRFRLQWIDAQYVTQLLYEKVINQLSRRTGIKMGARNRAMTESYATLYPPGFPESQRQIFFIATSAWQAHISGYDPFNQRPISIEKTGFPDLVRYLRSMPSNLRASELTGLVRVQLPRPITTGI
;
A
#
# COMPACT_ATOMS: atom_id res chain seq x y z
N MET A 1 4.03 -36.39 -22.45
CA MET A 1 4.23 -35.47 -23.59
C MET A 1 2.95 -34.77 -24.05
N THR A 2 1.76 -35.14 -23.57
CA THR A 2 0.46 -34.60 -24.02
C THR A 2 0.15 -33.17 -23.58
N TRP A 3 0.60 -32.75 -22.39
CA TRP A 3 0.31 -31.39 -21.88
C TRP A 3 1.05 -30.30 -22.65
N ALA A 4 2.32 -30.53 -23.04
CA ALA A 4 3.13 -29.57 -23.79
C ALA A 4 2.58 -29.35 -25.19
N VAL A 5 2.04 -30.40 -25.83
CA VAL A 5 1.32 -30.33 -27.10
C VAL A 5 0.02 -29.55 -26.92
N HIS A 6 -0.74 -29.80 -25.85
CA HIS A 6 -1.96 -29.04 -25.56
C HIS A 6 -1.68 -27.55 -25.29
N VAL A 7 -0.60 -27.19 -24.58
CA VAL A 7 -0.17 -25.79 -24.42
C VAL A 7 0.19 -25.20 -25.78
N TYR A 8 1.02 -25.91 -26.54
CA TYR A 8 1.47 -25.47 -27.84
C TYR A 8 0.31 -25.24 -28.81
N ASP A 9 -0.67 -26.15 -28.84
CA ASP A 9 -1.85 -26.10 -29.72
C ASP A 9 -2.86 -25.03 -29.30
N ASN A 10 -3.04 -24.78 -27.99
CA ASN A 10 -3.92 -23.71 -27.48
C ASN A 10 -3.28 -22.32 -27.51
N VAL A 11 -1.95 -22.23 -27.57
CA VAL A 11 -1.21 -20.98 -27.80
C VAL A 11 -1.02 -20.72 -29.31
N LYS A 12 -1.14 -21.76 -30.16
CA LYS A 12 -1.06 -21.70 -31.63
C LYS A 12 -2.28 -21.11 -32.34
N CYS A 13 -3.02 -20.20 -31.70
CA CYS A 13 -3.99 -19.38 -32.43
C CYS A 13 -3.23 -18.31 -33.23
N GLY A 14 -2.80 -18.64 -34.45
CA GLY A 14 -2.23 -17.70 -35.40
C GLY A 14 -0.84 -17.18 -35.01
N ASN A 15 -0.30 -16.24 -35.80
CA ASN A 15 0.98 -15.57 -35.55
C ASN A 15 1.01 -14.70 -34.27
N GLU A 16 0.07 -14.88 -33.34
CA GLU A 16 -0.11 -14.03 -32.18
C GLU A 16 0.73 -14.55 -31.01
N LYS A 17 1.76 -13.78 -30.66
CA LYS A 17 2.67 -14.03 -29.52
C LYS A 17 2.04 -13.78 -28.15
N ALA A 18 0.72 -13.57 -28.07
CA ALA A 18 0.03 -13.13 -26.86
C ALA A 18 -1.43 -13.61 -26.84
N LYS A 19 -1.93 -14.00 -25.65
CA LYS A 19 -3.34 -14.31 -25.40
C LYS A 19 -4.02 -13.09 -24.76
N ILE A 20 -5.09 -12.61 -25.36
CA ILE A 20 -5.79 -11.38 -24.92
C ILE A 20 -7.10 -11.74 -24.20
N HIS A 21 -7.33 -11.12 -23.04
CA HIS A 21 -8.54 -11.27 -22.25
C HIS A 21 -9.22 -9.91 -22.01
N TYR A 22 -10.53 -9.85 -22.18
CA TYR A 22 -11.35 -8.67 -21.89
C TYR A 22 -12.32 -8.96 -20.74
N ALA A 23 -12.54 -7.97 -19.87
CA ALA A 23 -13.54 -8.03 -18.81
C ALA A 23 -14.04 -6.62 -18.44
N GLN A 24 -15.27 -6.54 -17.92
CA GLN A 24 -15.91 -5.28 -17.54
C GLN A 24 -15.56 -4.83 -16.12
N THR A 25 -15.07 -5.73 -15.27
CA THR A 25 -14.68 -5.43 -13.89
C THR A 25 -13.27 -5.97 -13.61
N PRO A 26 -12.51 -5.31 -12.71
CA PRO A 26 -11.20 -5.80 -12.30
C PRO A 26 -11.23 -7.23 -11.74
N THR A 27 -12.25 -7.57 -10.94
CA THR A 27 -12.43 -8.91 -10.38
C THR A 27 -12.59 -9.97 -11.47
N ALA A 28 -13.47 -9.72 -12.46
CA ALA A 28 -13.67 -10.64 -13.56
C ALA A 28 -12.44 -10.75 -14.48
N LEU A 29 -11.66 -9.67 -14.62
CA LEU A 29 -10.38 -9.74 -15.31
C LEU A 29 -9.42 -10.64 -14.55
N TRP A 30 -9.32 -10.44 -13.23
CA TRP A 30 -8.44 -11.20 -12.35
C TRP A 30 -8.74 -12.69 -12.41
N ASP A 31 -10.01 -13.08 -12.37
CA ASP A 31 -10.43 -14.48 -12.48
C ASP A 31 -9.99 -15.12 -13.81
N LYS A 32 -10.01 -14.35 -14.91
CA LYS A 32 -9.56 -14.82 -16.24
C LYS A 32 -8.04 -14.96 -16.32
N ILE A 33 -7.28 -14.08 -15.66
CA ILE A 33 -5.81 -14.10 -15.72
C ILE A 33 -5.16 -14.89 -14.59
N ARG A 34 -5.92 -15.26 -13.54
CA ARG A 34 -5.46 -16.03 -12.38
C ARG A 34 -4.69 -17.31 -12.75
N PRO A 35 -5.10 -18.13 -13.75
CA PRO A 35 -4.34 -19.33 -14.12
C PRO A 35 -2.89 -19.05 -14.55
N TYR A 36 -2.61 -17.82 -15.01
CA TYR A 36 -1.32 -17.38 -15.51
C TYR A 36 -0.46 -16.68 -14.44
N THR A 37 -1.03 -16.31 -13.27
CA THR A 37 -0.34 -15.55 -12.21
C THR A 37 -0.01 -16.41 -11.00
N PHE A 38 -0.95 -17.26 -10.55
CA PHE A 38 -0.79 -18.10 -9.37
C PHE A 38 -1.17 -19.53 -9.72
N GLY A 39 -0.37 -20.52 -9.29
CA GLY A 39 -0.62 -21.94 -9.54
C GLY A 39 -1.85 -22.53 -8.84
N GLU A 40 -2.87 -21.73 -8.56
CA GLU A 40 -4.13 -22.21 -8.01
C GLU A 40 -5.04 -22.71 -9.12
N GLN A 41 -5.55 -23.92 -8.93
CA GLN A 41 -6.63 -24.47 -9.74
C GLN A 41 -7.87 -23.59 -9.53
N SER A 42 -8.14 -22.69 -10.49
CA SER A 42 -9.50 -22.16 -10.67
C SER A 42 -10.49 -23.33 -10.78
N GLU A 43 -11.77 -23.15 -10.49
CA GLU A 43 -12.79 -24.16 -10.79
C GLU A 43 -12.85 -24.49 -12.30
N LEU A 44 -12.29 -23.63 -13.16
CA LEU A 44 -11.98 -23.91 -14.58
C LEU A 44 -10.91 -25.01 -14.76
N GLY A 45 -10.10 -25.25 -13.73
CA GLY A 45 -9.04 -26.26 -13.63
C GLY A 45 -9.52 -27.67 -13.36
N LYS A 46 -10.84 -27.94 -13.32
CA LYS A 46 -11.33 -29.33 -13.45
C LYS A 46 -11.08 -29.92 -14.84
N ASN A 47 -10.87 -29.06 -15.86
CA ASN A 47 -10.65 -29.50 -17.24
C ASN A 47 -9.25 -29.19 -17.81
N GLU A 48 -8.41 -28.41 -17.12
CA GLU A 48 -7.04 -28.11 -17.59
C GLU A 48 -6.02 -28.97 -16.84
N SER A 49 -5.36 -29.89 -17.56
CA SER A 49 -4.39 -30.86 -17.01
C SER A 49 -3.01 -30.26 -16.67
N PHE A 50 -2.85 -28.93 -16.76
CA PHE A 50 -1.56 -28.26 -16.56
C PHE A 50 -1.71 -26.83 -16.04
N LEU A 51 -0.67 -26.31 -15.39
CA LEU A 51 -0.59 -24.92 -14.90
C LEU A 51 0.26 -24.09 -15.86
N PRO A 52 -0.28 -23.05 -16.53
CA PRO A 52 0.44 -22.30 -17.55
C PRO A 52 1.44 -21.27 -17.00
N TRP A 53 1.28 -20.81 -15.75
CA TRP A 53 2.07 -19.72 -15.16
C TRP A 53 3.61 -19.85 -15.30
N PRO A 54 4.26 -21.04 -15.24
CA PRO A 54 5.72 -21.14 -15.38
C PRO A 54 6.24 -20.76 -16.77
N LEU A 55 5.36 -20.75 -17.77
CA LEU A 55 5.68 -20.40 -19.16
C LEU A 55 5.35 -18.93 -19.48
N VAL A 56 4.74 -18.23 -18.53
CA VAL A 56 4.29 -16.85 -18.72
C VAL A 56 5.46 -15.91 -18.44
N LYS A 57 5.91 -15.21 -19.48
CA LYS A 57 6.99 -14.22 -19.37
C LYS A 57 6.49 -12.87 -18.83
N CYS A 58 5.30 -12.45 -19.23
CA CYS A 58 4.76 -11.14 -18.92
C CYS A 58 3.23 -11.15 -19.03
N ILE A 59 2.56 -10.43 -18.13
CA ILE A 59 1.13 -10.14 -18.21
C ILE A 59 1.01 -8.62 -18.26
N SER A 60 0.46 -8.11 -19.37
CA SER A 60 0.18 -6.69 -19.54
C SER A 60 -1.30 -6.45 -19.30
N ILE A 61 -1.63 -5.53 -18.40
CA ILE A 61 -3.00 -5.14 -18.07
C ILE A 61 -3.20 -3.70 -18.52
N ALA A 62 -4.13 -3.48 -19.44
CA ALA A 62 -4.60 -2.16 -19.82
C ALA A 62 -5.95 -1.90 -19.15
N ALA A 63 -6.06 -0.78 -18.45
CA ALA A 63 -7.30 -0.34 -17.80
C ALA A 63 -7.44 1.18 -17.90
N ASP A 64 -8.66 1.65 -18.04
CA ASP A 64 -8.97 3.08 -17.98
C ASP A 64 -9.12 3.52 -16.52
N VAL A 65 -7.98 3.80 -15.87
CA VAL A 65 -7.94 4.23 -14.47
C VAL A 65 -7.07 5.47 -14.31
N PRO A 66 -7.42 6.39 -13.37
CA PRO A 66 -6.71 7.65 -13.21
C PRO A 66 -5.21 7.55 -12.90
N LEU A 67 -4.75 6.37 -12.47
CA LEU A 67 -3.35 6.08 -12.17
C LEU A 67 -2.51 5.77 -13.42
N LEU A 68 -3.15 5.37 -14.52
CA LEU A 68 -2.52 5.07 -15.82
C LEU A 68 -2.65 6.23 -16.82
N GLU A 69 -3.37 7.29 -16.45
CA GLU A 69 -3.41 8.55 -17.19
C GLU A 69 -2.00 9.11 -17.43
N ASN A 70 -1.84 9.94 -18.46
CA ASN A 70 -0.56 10.56 -18.84
C ASN A 70 0.53 9.58 -19.32
N ASN A 71 0.14 8.42 -19.84
CA ASN A 71 1.03 7.36 -20.33
C ASN A 71 1.96 6.79 -19.25
N VAL A 72 1.43 6.61 -18.04
CA VAL A 72 2.15 5.96 -16.94
C VAL A 72 1.97 4.45 -17.04
N ILE A 73 3.08 3.72 -16.96
CA ILE A 73 3.09 2.26 -16.92
C ILE A 73 3.62 1.83 -15.56
N TRP A 74 2.80 1.06 -14.84
CA TRP A 74 3.23 0.41 -13.60
C TRP A 74 3.70 -1.00 -13.92
N MET A 75 4.83 -1.38 -13.34
CA MET A 75 5.42 -2.69 -13.51
C MET A 75 5.67 -3.28 -12.13
N ASP A 76 4.98 -4.39 -11.84
CA ASP A 76 5.31 -5.23 -10.70
C ASP A 76 6.49 -6.12 -11.08
N ASN A 77 7.53 -6.12 -10.25
CA ASN A 77 8.80 -6.78 -10.54
C ASN A 77 9.02 -7.96 -9.58
N PRO A 78 9.46 -9.12 -10.09
CA PRO A 78 9.79 -10.24 -9.23
C PRO A 78 10.95 -9.87 -8.29
N GLY A 79 11.01 -10.53 -7.13
CA GLY A 79 12.06 -10.27 -6.15
C GLY A 79 13.46 -10.57 -6.69
N MET A 80 14.41 -9.65 -6.49
CA MET A 80 15.79 -9.75 -7.01
C MET A 80 16.67 -10.83 -6.33
N ARG A 81 16.09 -11.75 -5.56
CA ARG A 81 16.80 -12.84 -4.86
C ARG A 81 16.03 -14.16 -5.00
N ASP A 82 15.33 -14.33 -6.10
CA ASP A 82 14.78 -15.62 -6.44
C ASP A 82 15.95 -16.58 -6.74
N ILE A 83 15.78 -17.86 -6.40
CA ILE A 83 16.72 -18.93 -6.75
C ILE A 83 16.82 -19.04 -8.29
N ASN A 84 15.74 -18.65 -8.98
CA ASN A 84 15.71 -18.67 -10.43
C ASN A 84 16.44 -17.46 -11.05
N GLU A 85 17.61 -17.70 -11.66
CA GLU A 85 18.40 -16.65 -12.31
C GLU A 85 17.65 -15.98 -13.48
N SER A 86 16.75 -16.69 -14.16
CA SER A 86 15.93 -16.07 -15.23
C SER A 86 15.00 -14.98 -14.67
N ASN A 87 14.50 -15.16 -13.45
CA ASN A 87 13.66 -14.17 -12.77
C ASN A 87 14.51 -12.97 -12.32
N ASN A 88 15.74 -13.22 -11.86
CA ASN A 88 16.68 -12.16 -11.51
C ASN A 88 17.10 -11.32 -12.73
N GLU A 89 17.37 -11.97 -13.87
CA GLU A 89 17.66 -11.27 -15.13
C GLU A 89 16.45 -10.47 -15.63
N ALA A 90 15.25 -11.05 -15.59
CA ALA A 90 14.01 -10.35 -15.95
C ALA A 90 13.78 -9.13 -15.05
N ALA A 91 13.95 -9.25 -13.73
CA ALA A 91 13.85 -8.15 -12.79
C ALA A 91 14.90 -7.05 -13.06
N ARG A 92 16.15 -7.42 -13.33
CA ARG A 92 17.22 -6.47 -13.65
C ARG A 92 16.93 -5.73 -14.95
N TRP A 93 16.48 -6.44 -15.99
CA TRP A 93 16.10 -5.85 -17.27
C TRP A 93 14.96 -4.85 -17.09
N ALA A 94 13.89 -5.27 -16.41
CA ALA A 94 12.73 -4.43 -16.13
C ALA A 94 13.11 -3.15 -15.37
N LEU A 95 13.87 -3.27 -14.29
CA LEU A 95 14.32 -2.12 -13.51
C LEU A 95 15.21 -1.15 -14.30
N ASN A 96 15.93 -1.63 -15.33
CA ASN A 96 16.72 -0.75 -16.20
C ASN A 96 15.85 0.03 -17.21
N GLN A 97 14.60 -0.39 -17.45
CA GLN A 97 13.65 0.32 -18.31
C GLN A 97 12.79 1.33 -17.53
N CYS A 98 12.74 1.24 -16.20
CA CYS A 98 11.92 2.12 -15.38
C CYS A 98 12.57 3.50 -15.20
N ASP A 99 11.79 4.57 -15.39
CA ASP A 99 12.24 5.94 -15.10
C ASP A 99 12.27 6.23 -13.59
N ALA A 100 11.40 5.59 -12.81
CA ALA A 100 11.35 5.71 -11.36
C ALA A 100 11.13 4.34 -10.70
N ILE A 101 11.64 4.18 -9.48
CA ILE A 101 11.55 2.94 -8.72
C ILE A 101 10.95 3.23 -7.35
N VAL A 102 9.87 2.51 -7.02
CA VAL A 102 9.22 2.55 -5.71
C VAL A 102 9.59 1.28 -4.94
N VAL A 103 10.26 1.44 -3.82
CA VAL A 103 10.67 0.31 -2.97
C VAL A 103 9.62 0.08 -1.90
N VAL A 104 8.90 -1.04 -1.99
CA VAL A 104 7.84 -1.41 -1.05
C VAL A 104 8.36 -2.45 -0.08
N HIS A 105 8.17 -2.24 1.23
CA HIS A 105 8.62 -3.18 2.25
C HIS A 105 7.71 -3.17 3.48
N LYS A 106 7.62 -4.26 4.25
CA LYS A 106 6.90 -4.24 5.54
C LYS A 106 7.66 -3.38 6.56
N HIS A 107 6.92 -2.49 7.24
CA HIS A 107 7.45 -1.53 8.21
C HIS A 107 8.38 -2.16 9.26
N GLU A 108 7.93 -3.25 9.90
CA GLU A 108 8.67 -3.95 10.96
C GLU A 108 10.08 -4.40 10.54
N ARG A 109 10.29 -4.61 9.24
CA ARG A 109 11.55 -5.13 8.71
C ARG A 109 12.43 -4.05 8.07
N CYS A 110 11.98 -2.81 7.98
CA CYS A 110 12.72 -1.76 7.26
C CYS A 110 14.04 -1.39 7.94
N ALA A 111 14.07 -1.21 9.27
CA ALA A 111 15.25 -0.70 9.99
C ALA A 111 16.45 -1.68 9.94
N ALA A 112 16.19 -2.98 10.01
CA ALA A 112 17.22 -4.02 10.09
C ALA A 112 17.61 -4.62 8.72
N SER A 113 16.88 -4.31 7.65
CA SER A 113 17.04 -5.02 6.37
C SER A 113 18.23 -4.50 5.56
N ALA A 114 19.30 -5.29 5.50
CA ALA A 114 20.40 -5.08 4.56
C ALA A 114 19.92 -5.14 3.10
N ILE A 115 18.89 -5.95 2.83
CA ILE A 115 18.23 -6.07 1.52
C ILE A 115 17.59 -4.75 1.13
N LEU A 116 16.88 -4.11 2.06
CA LEU A 116 16.22 -2.82 1.81
C LEU A 116 17.24 -1.74 1.44
N ARG A 117 18.36 -1.67 2.17
CA ARG A 117 19.47 -0.75 1.83
C ARG A 117 20.00 -0.99 0.43
N GLN A 118 20.16 -2.25 0.03
CA GLN A 118 20.60 -2.60 -1.32
C GLN A 118 19.56 -2.17 -2.37
N GLN A 119 18.27 -2.42 -2.12
CA GLN A 119 17.18 -2.03 -3.03
C GLN A 119 17.06 -0.51 -3.18
N ILE A 120 17.19 0.25 -2.09
CA ILE A 120 17.19 1.72 -2.12
C ILE A 120 18.41 2.23 -2.91
N ARG A 121 19.61 1.66 -2.71
CA ARG A 121 20.79 2.02 -3.49
C ARG A 121 20.60 1.73 -4.97
N GLU A 122 20.03 0.58 -5.32
CA GLU A 122 19.72 0.25 -6.73
C GLU A 122 18.66 1.19 -7.32
N ALA A 123 17.65 1.57 -6.53
CA ALA A 123 16.66 2.56 -6.94
C ALA A 123 17.31 3.92 -7.22
N ILE A 124 18.19 4.39 -6.34
CA ILE A 124 18.92 5.66 -6.50
C ILE A 124 19.91 5.61 -7.66
N ARG A 125 20.64 4.50 -7.82
CA ARG A 125 21.63 4.32 -8.90
C ARG A 125 20.97 4.39 -10.28
N ARG A 126 19.74 3.89 -10.38
CA ARG A 126 18.95 3.86 -11.62
C ARG A 126 18.09 5.11 -11.81
N ALA A 127 17.72 5.78 -10.73
CA ALA A 127 17.03 7.06 -10.79
C ALA A 127 17.90 8.07 -11.54
N ARG A 128 17.33 8.72 -12.57
CA ARG A 128 18.01 9.83 -13.25
C ARG A 128 18.22 10.99 -12.26
N PRO A 129 19.19 11.88 -12.48
CA PRO A 129 19.38 13.06 -11.62
C PRO A 129 18.08 13.85 -11.48
N GLY A 130 17.65 14.11 -10.25
CA GLY A 130 16.39 14.82 -9.96
C GLY A 130 15.18 13.92 -9.75
N ILE A 131 15.31 12.61 -10.00
CA ILE A 131 14.23 11.64 -9.73
C ILE A 131 14.30 11.20 -8.26
N PRO A 132 13.21 11.37 -7.50
CA PRO A 132 13.15 10.94 -6.10
C PRO A 132 13.16 9.42 -5.97
N ALA A 133 13.83 8.93 -4.92
CA ALA A 133 13.80 7.51 -4.55
C ALA A 133 12.74 7.30 -3.46
N VAL A 134 11.71 6.53 -3.82
CA VAL A 134 10.50 6.38 -3.01
C VAL A 134 10.55 5.10 -2.19
N LEU A 135 10.43 5.22 -0.87
CA LEU A 135 10.27 4.12 0.05
C LEU A 135 8.83 4.07 0.56
N VAL A 136 8.21 2.90 0.53
CA VAL A 136 6.84 2.67 0.99
C VAL A 136 6.82 1.59 2.07
N PRO A 137 6.93 1.96 3.35
CA PRO A 137 6.72 1.03 4.47
C PRO A 137 5.23 0.68 4.60
N THR A 138 4.89 -0.58 4.36
CA THR A 138 3.53 -1.14 4.46
C THR A 138 3.24 -1.70 5.85
N HIS A 139 1.96 -1.95 6.12
CA HIS A 139 1.46 -2.45 7.41
C HIS A 139 1.73 -1.49 8.58
N SER A 140 1.67 -0.17 8.32
CA SER A 140 1.93 0.84 9.34
C SER A 140 0.82 0.92 10.42
N GLU A 141 -0.31 0.24 10.26
CA GLU A 141 -1.38 0.13 11.25
C GLU A 141 -1.04 -0.73 12.47
N GLN A 142 -0.01 -1.57 12.39
CA GLN A 142 0.35 -2.49 13.45
C GLN A 142 1.04 -1.74 14.60
N VAL A 143 0.24 -1.14 15.47
CA VAL A 143 0.69 -0.38 16.64
C VAL A 143 0.02 -0.93 17.89
N ASP A 144 0.79 -1.10 18.96
CA ASP A 144 0.22 -1.49 20.24
C ASP A 144 -0.52 -0.31 20.90
N ILE A 145 -1.85 -0.42 20.92
CA ILE A 145 -2.75 0.59 21.48
C ILE A 145 -2.79 0.50 23.00
N ASN A 146 -2.54 -0.68 23.56
CA ASN A 146 -2.57 -0.95 25.00
C ASN A 146 -1.21 -0.77 25.67
N ALA A 147 -0.12 -0.79 24.90
CA ALA A 147 1.19 -0.39 25.38
C ALA A 147 1.04 0.92 26.16
N ASN A 148 1.55 0.90 27.39
CA ASN A 148 1.55 2.04 28.28
C ASN A 148 2.07 3.24 27.49
N ILE A 149 1.39 4.38 27.68
CA ILE A 149 1.89 5.66 27.22
C ILE A 149 3.06 6.01 28.15
N ASP A 150 4.11 5.21 28.11
CA ASP A 150 5.41 5.75 28.46
C ASP A 150 5.62 6.82 27.41
N PHE A 151 5.52 8.07 27.88
CA PHE A 151 5.65 9.29 27.13
C PHE A 151 7.06 9.38 26.54
N SER A 152 7.38 8.48 25.62
CA SER A 152 8.57 8.54 24.80
C SER A 152 8.63 9.92 24.15
N ASN A 153 9.83 10.39 23.86
CA ASN A 153 10.06 11.67 23.18
C ASN A 153 9.43 11.72 21.77
N GLU A 154 8.76 10.64 21.32
CA GLU A 154 8.08 10.52 20.04
C GLU A 154 6.78 11.33 19.96
N PHE A 155 6.11 11.57 21.10
CA PHE A 155 4.85 12.31 21.16
C PHE A 155 5.05 13.78 21.54
N ASN A 156 4.38 14.69 20.83
CA ASN A 156 4.31 16.09 21.24
C ASN A 156 3.25 16.30 22.36
N ASP A 157 3.26 17.45 23.04
CA ASP A 157 2.41 17.67 24.20
C ASP A 157 0.89 17.69 23.88
N GLU A 158 0.54 18.11 22.67
CA GLU A 158 -0.84 18.05 22.16
C GLU A 158 -1.31 16.59 21.99
N GLU A 159 -0.48 15.75 21.38
CA GLU A 159 -0.73 14.31 21.18
C GLU A 159 -0.87 13.61 22.52
N LYS A 160 -0.02 13.94 23.50
CA LYS A 160 -0.11 13.42 24.87
C LYS A 160 -1.44 13.81 25.52
N THR A 161 -1.86 15.06 25.37
CA THR A 161 -3.13 15.57 25.89
C THR A 161 -4.32 14.86 25.27
N LEU A 162 -4.33 14.73 23.93
CA LEU A 162 -5.36 14.01 23.19
C LEU A 162 -5.43 12.53 23.58
N LEU A 163 -4.29 11.86 23.75
CA LEU A 163 -4.24 10.46 24.18
C LEU A 163 -4.81 10.28 25.60
N ARG A 164 -4.50 11.18 26.53
CA ARG A 164 -5.10 11.16 27.88
C ARG A 164 -6.61 11.35 27.80
N PHE A 165 -7.07 12.37 27.08
CA PHE A 165 -8.50 12.62 26.86
C PHE A 165 -9.22 11.39 26.28
N PHE A 166 -8.69 10.79 25.22
CA PHE A 166 -9.31 9.60 24.61
C PHE A 166 -9.24 8.36 25.52
N ASN A 167 -8.22 8.22 26.36
CA ASN A 167 -8.17 7.15 27.36
C ASN A 167 -9.29 7.31 28.38
N GLU A 168 -9.46 8.51 28.95
CA GLU A 168 -10.50 8.81 29.93
C GLU A 168 -11.90 8.56 29.32
N GLN A 169 -12.14 9.05 28.11
CA GLN A 169 -13.39 8.80 27.38
C GLN A 169 -13.63 7.30 27.12
N THR A 170 -12.57 6.55 26.77
CA THR A 170 -12.70 5.10 26.54
C THR A 170 -13.07 4.37 27.84
N GLU A 171 -12.46 4.74 28.97
CA GLU A 171 -12.76 4.12 30.26
C GLU A 171 -14.15 4.49 30.79
N GLN A 172 -14.59 5.73 30.57
CA GLN A 172 -15.98 6.15 30.83
C GLN A 172 -16.99 5.33 30.01
N LEU A 173 -16.78 5.21 28.69
CA LEU A 173 -17.68 4.42 27.85
C LEU A 173 -17.68 2.92 28.22
N ARG A 174 -16.53 2.38 28.64
CA ARG A 174 -16.43 0.99 29.13
C ARG A 174 -17.11 0.78 30.48
N SER A 175 -17.10 1.78 31.37
CA SER A 175 -17.85 1.70 32.63
C SER A 175 -19.36 1.78 32.38
N GLU A 176 -19.79 2.63 31.45
CA GLU A 176 -21.19 2.69 30.98
C GLU A 176 -21.65 1.37 30.35
N GLN A 177 -20.83 0.75 29.49
CA GLN A 177 -21.12 -0.57 28.92
C GLN A 177 -21.29 -1.65 29.98
N ARG A 178 -20.42 -1.66 31.01
CA ARG A 178 -20.54 -2.60 32.14
C ARG A 178 -21.83 -2.37 32.92
N GLY A 179 -22.13 -1.10 33.25
CA GLY A 179 -23.36 -0.73 33.95
C GLY A 179 -24.63 -1.08 33.18
N ASN A 180 -24.63 -0.92 31.86
CA ASN A 180 -25.76 -1.29 31.01
C ASN A 180 -25.93 -2.80 30.88
N ARG A 181 -24.85 -3.58 30.72
CA ARG A 181 -24.95 -5.06 30.73
C ARG A 181 -25.59 -5.59 32.01
N ASP A 182 -25.23 -5.01 33.16
CA ASP A 182 -25.81 -5.38 34.45
C ASP A 182 -27.29 -4.98 34.57
N ARG A 183 -27.75 -3.96 33.84
CA ARG A 183 -29.18 -3.59 33.76
C ARG A 183 -29.92 -4.50 32.78
N ASP A 184 -29.33 -4.80 31.63
CA ASP A 184 -29.90 -5.70 30.62
C ASP A 184 -30.16 -7.09 31.20
N ALA A 185 -29.23 -7.63 31.99
CA ALA A 185 -29.42 -8.90 32.69
C ALA A 185 -30.61 -8.88 33.67
N ARG A 186 -30.96 -7.72 34.23
CA ARG A 186 -32.09 -7.53 35.16
C ARG A 186 -33.41 -7.26 34.44
N GLU A 187 -33.39 -6.50 33.35
CA GLU A 187 -34.60 -6.11 32.59
C GLU A 187 -35.03 -7.15 31.54
N PHE A 188 -34.12 -8.01 31.07
CA PHE A 188 -34.44 -9.15 30.19
C PHE A 188 -35.51 -10.08 30.80
N ILE A 189 -35.57 -10.14 32.13
CA ILE A 189 -36.57 -10.92 32.87
C ILE A 189 -37.97 -10.25 32.83
N ARG A 190 -38.07 -8.96 32.50
CA ARG A 190 -39.26 -8.14 32.76
C ARG A 190 -40.07 -7.72 31.53
N PHE A 191 -39.47 -7.33 30.39
CA PHE A 191 -40.22 -6.91 29.18
C PHE A 191 -39.42 -6.98 27.85
N ARG A 192 -40.09 -7.35 26.74
CA ARG A 192 -39.49 -7.50 25.39
C ARG A 192 -39.18 -6.18 24.66
N LEU A 193 -39.89 -5.09 24.95
CA LEU A 193 -39.66 -3.78 24.31
C LEU A 193 -38.44 -3.04 24.90
N GLN A 194 -38.22 -3.10 26.21
CA GLN A 194 -37.04 -2.52 26.88
C GLN A 194 -35.73 -3.17 26.40
N TRP A 195 -35.78 -4.44 26.02
CA TRP A 195 -34.63 -5.15 25.47
C TRP A 195 -34.16 -4.59 24.12
N ILE A 196 -35.06 -4.12 23.26
CA ILE A 196 -34.69 -3.54 21.96
C ILE A 196 -33.94 -2.21 22.18
N ASP A 197 -34.44 -1.36 23.09
CA ASP A 197 -33.79 -0.09 23.43
C ASP A 197 -32.41 -0.31 24.07
N ALA A 198 -32.30 -1.29 24.97
CA ALA A 198 -31.04 -1.70 25.58
C ALA A 198 -30.00 -2.20 24.56
N GLN A 199 -30.42 -3.01 23.58
CA GLN A 199 -29.54 -3.47 22.50
C GLN A 199 -29.04 -2.30 21.64
N TYR A 200 -29.93 -1.35 21.31
CA TYR A 200 -29.56 -0.16 20.54
C TYR A 200 -28.55 0.72 21.28
N VAL A 201 -28.77 0.96 22.58
CA VAL A 201 -27.81 1.72 23.42
C VAL A 201 -26.46 1.01 23.51
N THR A 202 -26.46 -0.31 23.67
CA THR A 202 -25.22 -1.11 23.71
C THR A 202 -24.44 -1.01 22.40
N GLN A 203 -25.14 -1.06 21.26
CA GLN A 203 -24.53 -0.88 19.95
C GLN A 203 -23.92 0.52 19.79
N LEU A 204 -24.65 1.58 20.16
CA LEU A 204 -24.14 2.96 20.10
C LEU A 204 -22.90 3.15 20.98
N LEU A 205 -22.89 2.56 22.18
CA LEU A 205 -21.71 2.60 23.05
C LEU A 205 -20.53 1.86 22.43
N TYR A 206 -20.79 0.72 21.77
CA TYR A 206 -19.77 -0.03 21.05
C TYR A 206 -19.12 0.80 19.95
N GLU A 207 -19.92 1.44 19.10
CA GLU A 207 -19.47 2.32 18.03
C GLU A 207 -18.65 3.49 18.58
N LYS A 208 -19.08 4.11 19.69
CA LYS A 208 -18.32 5.17 20.36
C LYS A 208 -16.96 4.67 20.84
N VAL A 209 -16.88 3.51 21.48
CA VAL A 209 -15.60 2.92 21.94
C VAL A 209 -14.66 2.65 20.77
N ILE A 210 -15.17 2.02 19.70
CA ILE A 210 -14.38 1.75 18.50
C ILE A 210 -13.84 3.04 17.87
N ASN A 211 -14.67 4.08 17.78
CA ASN A 211 -14.25 5.39 17.27
C ASN A 211 -13.12 6.01 18.10
N GLN A 212 -13.17 5.93 19.43
CA GLN A 212 -12.08 6.44 20.28
C GLN A 212 -10.80 5.63 20.10
N LEU A 213 -10.90 4.30 20.01
CA LEU A 213 -9.74 3.43 19.74
C LEU A 213 -9.12 3.73 18.37
N SER A 214 -9.92 3.95 17.33
CA SER A 214 -9.42 4.35 16.01
C SER A 214 -8.69 5.69 16.04
N ARG A 215 -9.20 6.68 16.78
CA ARG A 215 -8.54 7.98 16.95
C ARG A 215 -7.18 7.83 17.63
N ARG A 216 -7.12 7.07 18.73
CA ARG A 216 -5.87 6.75 19.44
C ARG A 216 -4.87 6.03 18.55
N THR A 217 -5.32 5.03 17.80
CA THR A 217 -4.49 4.28 16.84
C THR A 217 -3.85 5.22 15.84
N GLY A 218 -4.64 6.13 15.25
CA GLY A 218 -4.14 7.11 14.31
C GLY A 218 -3.09 8.06 14.89
N ILE A 219 -3.23 8.50 16.15
CA ILE A 219 -2.22 9.34 16.81
C ILE A 219 -0.93 8.55 17.03
N LYS A 220 -1.02 7.34 17.59
CA LYS A 220 0.15 6.48 17.83
C LYS A 220 0.88 6.13 16.53
N MET A 221 0.14 5.82 15.46
CA MET A 221 0.71 5.62 14.13
C MET A 221 1.45 6.85 13.63
N GLY A 222 0.85 8.05 13.74
CA GLY A 222 1.46 9.30 13.28
C GLY A 222 2.78 9.59 13.99
N ALA A 223 2.80 9.50 15.32
CA ALA A 223 4.00 9.72 16.13
C ALA A 223 5.12 8.72 15.77
N ARG A 224 4.80 7.41 15.71
CA ARG A 224 5.77 6.39 15.33
C ARG A 224 6.30 6.58 13.92
N ASN A 225 5.42 6.87 12.96
CA ASN A 225 5.83 7.09 11.57
C ASN A 225 6.76 8.31 11.47
N ARG A 226 6.48 9.40 12.21
CA ARG A 226 7.38 10.56 12.30
C ARG A 226 8.77 10.18 12.83
N ALA A 227 8.83 9.49 13.98
CA ALA A 227 10.09 9.04 14.56
C ALA A 227 10.88 8.10 13.61
N MET A 228 10.16 7.24 12.89
CA MET A 228 10.76 6.30 11.95
C MET A 228 11.23 6.94 10.65
N THR A 229 10.67 8.08 10.24
CA THR A 229 11.13 8.83 9.06
C THR A 229 12.61 9.16 9.16
N GLU A 230 13.08 9.61 10.31
CA GLU A 230 14.50 9.92 10.54
C GLU A 230 15.36 8.66 10.45
N SER A 231 14.92 7.58 11.09
CA SER A 231 15.60 6.28 11.02
C SER A 231 15.71 5.79 9.57
N TYR A 232 14.65 5.90 8.79
CA TYR A 232 14.61 5.44 7.40
C TYR A 232 15.35 6.36 6.44
N ALA A 233 15.48 7.65 6.76
CA ALA A 233 16.32 8.57 6.01
C ALA A 233 17.79 8.11 6.02
N THR A 234 18.25 7.40 7.07
CA THR A 234 19.60 6.81 7.12
C THR A 234 19.83 5.66 6.15
N LEU A 235 18.76 5.09 5.57
CA LEU A 235 18.88 4.05 4.55
C LEU A 235 19.37 4.62 3.21
N TYR A 236 19.22 5.93 3.01
CA TYR A 236 19.70 6.63 1.84
C TYR A 236 21.22 6.92 1.98
N PRO A 237 21.99 6.89 0.88
CA PRO A 237 23.42 7.21 0.92
C PRO A 237 23.67 8.62 1.48
N PRO A 238 24.79 8.83 2.20
CA PRO A 238 25.17 10.16 2.65
C PRO A 238 25.35 11.10 1.45
N GLY A 239 24.84 12.33 1.58
CA GLY A 239 24.84 13.33 0.50
C GLY A 239 23.69 13.23 -0.50
N PHE A 240 22.84 12.19 -0.43
CA PHE A 240 21.64 12.14 -1.26
C PHE A 240 20.64 13.24 -0.83
N PRO A 241 20.15 14.11 -1.73
CA PRO A 241 19.35 15.28 -1.34
C PRO A 241 18.09 14.91 -0.56
N GLU A 242 17.81 15.60 0.55
CA GLU A 242 16.62 15.35 1.37
C GLU A 242 15.33 15.55 0.58
N SER A 243 15.30 16.53 -0.34
CA SER A 243 14.16 16.76 -1.24
C SER A 243 13.84 15.57 -2.15
N GLN A 244 14.81 14.67 -2.38
CA GLN A 244 14.65 13.47 -3.20
C GLN A 244 14.36 12.21 -2.37
N ARG A 245 14.35 12.30 -1.04
CA ARG A 245 14.00 11.20 -0.13
C ARG A 245 12.50 11.25 0.11
N GLN A 246 11.76 10.29 -0.44
CA GLN A 246 10.30 10.27 -0.33
C GLN A 246 9.88 9.00 0.40
N ILE A 247 9.28 9.14 1.58
CA ILE A 247 8.91 8.02 2.45
C ILE A 247 7.41 8.10 2.74
N PHE A 248 6.65 7.10 2.32
CA PHE A 248 5.19 7.03 2.52
C PHE A 248 4.81 5.81 3.35
N PHE A 249 4.38 6.02 4.59
CA PHE A 249 3.89 4.95 5.44
C PHE A 249 2.45 4.59 5.07
N ILE A 250 2.19 3.31 4.84
CA ILE A 250 0.91 2.86 4.32
C ILE A 250 0.29 1.78 5.20
N ALA A 251 -0.98 2.00 5.52
CA ALA A 251 -1.78 1.14 6.36
C ALA A 251 -2.53 0.10 5.52
N THR A 252 -1.82 -0.94 5.08
CA THR A 252 -2.28 -1.82 3.99
C THR A 252 -3.55 -2.58 4.32
N SER A 253 -3.64 -3.23 5.49
CA SER A 253 -4.85 -3.99 5.83
C SER A 253 -6.04 -3.07 6.07
N ALA A 254 -5.80 -1.88 6.65
CA ALA A 254 -6.85 -0.90 6.89
C ALA A 254 -7.47 -0.36 5.60
N TRP A 255 -6.65 -0.14 4.56
CA TRP A 255 -7.12 0.25 3.24
C TRP A 255 -7.86 -0.88 2.52
N GLN A 256 -7.36 -2.11 2.60
CA GLN A 256 -8.07 -3.26 2.03
C GLN A 256 -9.45 -3.47 2.66
N ALA A 257 -9.57 -3.19 3.96
CA ALA A 257 -10.85 -3.21 4.66
C ALA A 257 -11.80 -2.07 4.19
N HIS A 258 -11.29 -0.89 3.80
CA HIS A 258 -12.13 0.16 3.18
C HIS A 258 -12.71 -0.31 1.84
N ILE A 259 -11.93 -1.07 1.07
CA ILE A 259 -12.37 -1.58 -0.24
C ILE A 259 -13.35 -2.75 -0.08
N SER A 260 -13.05 -3.67 0.83
CA SER A 260 -13.79 -4.93 0.97
C SER A 260 -14.99 -4.82 1.91
N GLY A 261 -15.09 -3.73 2.66
CA GLY A 261 -16.03 -3.56 3.76
C GLY A 261 -15.44 -3.97 5.11
N TYR A 262 -16.02 -3.41 6.16
CA TYR A 262 -15.64 -3.68 7.55
C TYR A 262 -16.61 -4.64 8.20
N ASP A 263 -16.08 -5.50 9.08
CA ASP A 263 -16.89 -5.98 10.18
C ASP A 263 -16.96 -4.85 11.24
N PRO A 264 -18.12 -4.19 11.42
CA PRO A 264 -18.27 -3.09 12.37
C PRO A 264 -18.01 -3.52 13.83
N PHE A 265 -18.05 -4.82 14.11
CA PHE A 265 -17.84 -5.37 15.44
C PHE A 265 -16.41 -5.84 15.68
N ASN A 266 -15.65 -6.26 14.67
CA ASN A 266 -14.31 -6.81 14.88
C ASN A 266 -13.17 -5.90 14.42
N GLN A 267 -13.47 -4.88 13.60
CA GLN A 267 -12.43 -4.06 13.00
C GLN A 267 -12.49 -2.63 13.52
N ARG A 268 -11.30 -2.04 13.67
CA ARG A 268 -11.11 -0.66 14.11
C ARG A 268 -10.82 0.17 12.87
N PRO A 269 -11.84 0.82 12.27
CA PRO A 269 -11.64 1.52 11.02
C PRO A 269 -10.70 2.71 11.26
N ILE A 270 -9.54 2.68 10.64
CA ILE A 270 -8.65 3.84 10.51
C ILE A 270 -9.24 4.71 9.39
N SER A 271 -9.27 6.04 9.55
CA SER A 271 -9.80 6.90 8.47
C SER A 271 -8.98 6.75 7.18
N ILE A 272 -9.62 6.92 6.03
CA ILE A 272 -8.99 6.78 4.71
C ILE A 272 -7.70 7.62 4.61
N GLU A 273 -7.74 8.84 5.12
CA GLU A 273 -6.62 9.78 5.09
C GLU A 273 -5.44 9.24 5.91
N LYS A 274 -5.73 8.67 7.08
CA LYS A 274 -4.70 8.10 7.96
C LYS A 274 -4.10 6.80 7.45
N THR A 275 -4.66 6.21 6.38
CA THR A 275 -4.03 5.05 5.74
C THR A 275 -2.78 5.39 4.95
N GLY A 276 -2.56 6.67 4.60
CA GLY A 276 -1.42 7.12 3.79
C GLY A 276 -1.52 6.78 2.29
N PHE A 277 -2.50 5.97 1.87
CA PHE A 277 -2.74 5.69 0.45
C PHE A 277 -3.09 6.93 -0.38
N PRO A 278 -3.99 7.84 0.08
CA PRO A 278 -4.34 9.01 -0.71
C PRO A 278 -3.12 9.89 -1.03
N ASP A 279 -2.22 10.07 -0.07
CA ASP A 279 -1.02 10.88 -0.25
C ASP A 279 -0.01 10.19 -1.18
N LEU A 280 0.18 8.87 -1.04
CA LEU A 280 0.98 8.11 -2.01
C LEU A 280 0.40 8.27 -3.42
N VAL A 281 -0.90 8.04 -3.62
CA VAL A 281 -1.54 8.11 -4.94
C VAL A 281 -1.39 9.50 -5.56
N ARG A 282 -1.62 10.58 -4.79
CA ARG A 282 -1.41 11.96 -5.28
C ARG A 282 0.03 12.17 -5.73
N TYR A 283 0.98 11.74 -4.92
CA TYR A 283 2.39 11.85 -5.23
C TYR A 283 2.76 11.07 -6.50
N LEU A 284 2.36 9.80 -6.61
CA LEU A 284 2.64 8.96 -7.77
C LEU A 284 2.02 9.53 -9.05
N ARG A 285 0.81 10.10 -8.99
CA ARG A 285 0.19 10.78 -10.14
C ARG A 285 0.94 12.04 -10.57
N SER A 286 1.58 12.75 -9.64
CA SER A 286 2.38 13.94 -9.95
C SER A 286 3.75 13.62 -10.55
N MET A 287 4.26 12.41 -10.32
CA MET A 287 5.62 12.02 -10.67
C MET A 287 5.94 12.21 -12.17
N PRO A 288 5.12 11.77 -13.14
CA PRO A 288 5.42 11.90 -14.57
C PRO A 288 5.55 13.36 -15.01
N SER A 289 4.69 14.24 -14.50
CA SER A 289 4.75 15.67 -14.80
C SER A 289 6.04 16.30 -14.28
N ASN A 290 6.46 15.92 -13.06
CA ASN A 290 7.72 16.39 -12.48
C ASN A 290 8.94 15.90 -13.29
N LEU A 291 8.89 14.64 -13.77
CA LEU A 291 9.93 14.07 -14.62
C LEU A 291 10.05 14.84 -15.94
N ARG A 292 8.95 15.02 -16.65
CA ARG A 292 8.93 15.76 -17.93
C ARG A 292 9.38 17.21 -17.76
N ALA A 293 8.98 17.88 -16.68
CA ALA A 293 9.42 19.24 -16.38
C ALA A 293 10.94 19.32 -16.11
N SER A 294 11.49 18.33 -15.40
CA SER A 294 12.92 18.22 -15.14
C SER A 294 13.73 17.99 -16.43
N GLU A 295 13.26 17.06 -17.28
CA GLU A 295 13.86 16.78 -18.58
C GLU A 295 13.85 18.00 -19.49
N LEU A 296 12.71 18.69 -19.58
CA LEU A 296 12.59 19.94 -20.35
C LEU A 296 13.57 21.01 -19.84
N THR A 297 13.68 21.17 -18.52
CA THR A 297 14.63 22.11 -17.91
C THR A 297 16.07 21.75 -18.26
N GLY A 298 16.42 20.47 -18.26
CA GLY A 298 17.72 19.96 -18.70
C GLY A 298 18.00 20.28 -20.17
N LEU A 299 17.04 20.01 -21.05
CA LEU A 299 17.12 20.31 -22.48
C LEU A 299 17.34 21.81 -22.74
N VAL A 300 16.57 22.67 -22.05
CA VAL A 300 16.70 24.14 -22.16
C VAL A 300 18.09 24.60 -21.69
N ARG A 301 18.63 24.01 -20.61
CA ARG A 301 19.94 24.41 -20.06
C ARG A 301 21.12 23.92 -20.89
N VAL A 302 21.01 22.76 -21.53
CA VAL A 302 22.14 22.04 -22.16
C VAL A 302 22.11 22.10 -23.68
N GLN A 303 20.94 22.02 -24.30
CA GLN A 303 20.82 21.79 -25.74
C GLN A 303 20.27 22.98 -26.54
N LEU A 304 19.56 23.91 -25.92
CA LEU A 304 19.16 25.13 -26.63
C LEU A 304 20.33 26.12 -26.64
N PRO A 305 20.82 26.57 -27.82
CA PRO A 305 21.81 27.63 -27.87
C PRO A 305 21.23 28.85 -27.16
N ARG A 306 21.93 29.36 -26.13
CA ARG A 306 21.57 30.63 -25.51
C ARG A 306 21.56 31.66 -26.64
N PRO A 307 20.46 32.40 -26.87
CA PRO A 307 20.51 33.50 -27.81
C PRO A 307 21.60 34.44 -27.30
N ILE A 308 22.63 34.63 -28.12
CA ILE A 308 23.66 35.63 -27.85
C ILE A 308 22.91 36.95 -27.90
N THR A 309 22.60 37.51 -26.74
CA THR A 309 22.18 38.90 -26.63
C THR A 309 23.39 39.74 -26.99
N THR A 310 23.59 39.99 -28.28
CA THR A 310 24.44 41.06 -28.77
C THR A 310 23.77 42.36 -28.33
N GLY A 311 24.37 43.03 -27.35
CA GLY A 311 24.00 44.38 -26.97
C GLY A 311 24.11 45.30 -28.18
N ILE A 312 23.06 46.09 -28.38
CA ILE A 312 23.08 47.33 -29.18
C ILE A 312 23.46 48.44 -28.21
#